data_AF-A0A4Y8CQW4-F1
#
_entry.id   AF-A0A4Y8CQW4-F1
#
_cell.length_a   1.000
_cell.length_b   1.000
_cell.length_c   1.000
_cell.angle_alpha   90.00
_cell.angle_beta   90.00
_cell.angle_gamma   90.00
#
_symmetry.space_group_name_H-M   'P 1'
#
loop_
_entity.id
_entity.type
_entity.pdbx_description
1 polymer ?
#
loop_
_entity_poly.entity_id
_entity_poly.type
_entity_poly.pdbx_seq_one_letter_code
_entity_poly.pdbx_strand_id
1 'polypeptide(L)'
;MSRLFNSVLLTFLLLSVVHAAAVVTSAGGFLSKCDASTIQFFDDIELGPAPQFTFKITPILSGLCPDSSGQMSNSTLNLNTCLGNSDAHLVLVLTFQLRSGMFQNSCGCSLQIPNLCCGCGKANGGTVPSGVCVDLNNGIATSGGKLNCDSLPGN
;
A
#
# COMPACT_ATOMS: atom_id res chain seq x y z
N MET A 1 -11.10 63.23 18.54
CA MET A 1 -10.78 61.93 19.16
C MET A 1 -10.90 60.87 18.07
N SER A 2 -9.81 60.33 17.49
CA SER A 2 -9.03 59.15 17.96
C SER A 2 -9.95 57.93 18.15
N ARG A 3 -9.83 56.76 17.50
CA ARG A 3 -8.70 56.02 16.90
C ARG A 3 -9.23 54.92 15.95
N LEU A 4 -8.35 54.52 15.02
CA LEU A 4 -8.35 53.33 14.16
C LEU A 4 -8.51 52.03 14.97
N PHE A 5 -8.95 50.91 14.35
CA PHE A 5 -8.19 49.66 14.26
C PHE A 5 -8.91 48.57 13.42
N ASN A 6 -8.09 47.87 12.63
CA ASN A 6 -8.31 46.74 11.73
C ASN A 6 -9.23 45.61 12.20
N SER A 7 -9.88 44.95 11.22
CA SER A 7 -9.95 43.48 11.09
C SER A 7 -10.56 43.16 9.71
N VAL A 8 -9.76 43.15 8.64
CA VAL A 8 -9.20 41.92 8.04
C VAL A 8 -10.26 40.84 7.81
N LEU A 9 -10.81 40.86 6.59
CA LEU A 9 -10.89 39.73 5.65
C LEU A 9 -10.96 38.32 6.26
N LEU A 10 -12.16 37.72 6.24
CA LEU A 10 -12.31 36.26 6.20
C LEU A 10 -13.35 35.89 5.14
N THR A 11 -12.92 36.00 3.88
CA THR A 11 -13.37 35.10 2.82
C THR A 11 -13.07 33.67 3.25
N PHE A 12 -14.03 32.99 3.87
CA PHE A 12 -14.01 31.53 3.93
C PHE A 12 -14.30 30.99 2.54
N LEU A 13 -13.21 30.95 1.76
CA LEU A 13 -13.02 30.05 0.65
C LEU A 13 -13.42 28.64 1.15
N LEU A 14 -14.58 28.16 0.71
CA LEU A 14 -14.92 26.75 0.79
C LEU A 14 -13.92 26.01 -0.10
N LEU A 15 -12.76 25.67 0.46
CA LEU A 15 -11.83 24.74 -0.14
C LEU A 15 -12.58 23.42 -0.31
N SER A 16 -12.92 23.15 -1.55
CA SER A 16 -13.17 21.83 -2.10
C SER A 16 -12.14 20.85 -1.57
N VAL A 17 -12.51 20.04 -0.58
CA VAL A 17 -11.75 18.84 -0.22
C VAL A 17 -12.12 17.76 -1.24
N VAL A 18 -11.65 17.95 -2.47
CA VAL A 18 -11.38 16.82 -3.37
C VAL A 18 -10.31 16.05 -2.65
N HIS A 19 -10.71 15.02 -1.89
CA HIS A 19 -9.77 14.09 -1.31
C HIS A 19 -8.99 13.51 -2.48
N ALA A 20 -7.70 13.85 -2.53
CA ALA A 20 -6.80 13.41 -3.57
C ALA A 20 -6.86 11.89 -3.63
N ALA A 21 -7.55 11.36 -4.64
CA ALA A 21 -7.25 10.03 -5.13
C ALA A 21 -5.76 10.08 -5.49
N ALA A 22 -4.98 9.20 -4.88
CA ALA A 22 -3.57 9.07 -5.19
C ALA A 22 -3.41 9.04 -6.72
N VAL A 23 -2.78 10.07 -7.28
CA VAL A 23 -2.44 10.10 -8.70
C VAL A 23 -1.31 9.10 -8.87
N VAL A 24 -1.67 7.87 -9.21
CA VAL A 24 -0.72 6.82 -9.56
C VAL A 24 -0.40 7.00 -11.05
N THR A 25 0.79 7.49 -11.37
CA THR A 25 1.35 7.32 -12.71
C THR A 25 1.72 5.84 -12.84
N SER A 26 0.76 5.05 -13.32
CA SER A 26 0.74 3.58 -13.26
C SER A 26 1.72 2.94 -14.23
N ALA A 27 2.62 2.11 -13.70
CA ALA A 27 3.45 1.21 -14.50
C ALA A 27 3.34 -0.27 -14.06
N GLY A 28 2.38 -0.58 -13.16
CA GLY A 28 2.05 -1.94 -12.72
C GLY A 28 1.34 -2.76 -13.81
N GLY A 29 0.57 -3.76 -13.41
CA GLY A 29 -0.28 -4.54 -14.30
C GLY A 29 -0.13 -6.06 -14.15
N PHE A 30 0.29 -6.55 -12.97
CA PHE A 30 0.55 -7.97 -12.76
C PHE A 30 -0.65 -8.87 -13.10
N LEU A 31 -1.90 -8.43 -12.93
CA LEU A 31 -3.08 -9.24 -13.27
C LEU A 31 -3.23 -9.55 -14.75
N SER A 32 -2.66 -8.72 -15.63
CA SER A 32 -2.68 -8.99 -17.08
C SER A 32 -1.68 -10.08 -17.50
N LYS A 33 -0.79 -10.48 -16.60
CA LYS A 33 0.32 -11.40 -16.88
C LYS A 33 0.27 -12.67 -16.03
N CYS A 34 -0.16 -12.57 -14.78
CA CYS A 34 -0.28 -13.70 -13.86
C CYS A 34 -1.67 -14.35 -13.95
N ASP A 35 -1.81 -15.57 -13.41
CA ASP A 35 -3.11 -16.23 -13.28
C ASP A 35 -3.87 -15.63 -12.09
N ALA A 36 -4.86 -14.78 -12.41
CA ALA A 36 -5.70 -14.09 -11.45
C ALA A 36 -6.42 -15.04 -10.46
N SER A 37 -6.72 -16.28 -10.87
CA SER A 37 -7.44 -17.25 -10.01
C SER A 37 -6.57 -17.82 -8.88
N THR A 38 -5.25 -17.69 -9.00
CA THR A 38 -4.27 -18.19 -8.04
C THR A 38 -3.76 -17.11 -7.08
N ILE A 39 -4.16 -15.86 -7.30
CA ILE A 39 -3.71 -14.74 -6.49
C ILE A 39 -4.32 -14.83 -5.10
N GLN A 40 -3.47 -14.80 -4.10
CA GLN A 40 -3.84 -14.87 -2.69
C GLN A 40 -3.04 -13.88 -1.85
N PHE A 41 -3.64 -13.47 -0.75
CA PHE A 41 -3.02 -12.65 0.29
C PHE A 41 -3.10 -13.39 1.61
N PHE A 42 -1.97 -13.49 2.31
CA PHE A 42 -1.90 -14.08 3.64
C PHE A 42 -0.76 -13.46 4.44
N ASP A 43 -0.81 -13.61 5.75
CA ASP A 43 0.26 -13.20 6.65
C ASP A 43 1.11 -14.43 7.01
N ASP A 44 2.43 -14.31 6.79
CA ASP A 44 3.40 -15.26 7.33
C ASP A 44 3.88 -14.77 8.71
N ILE A 45 3.83 -15.65 9.71
CA ILE A 45 4.06 -15.30 11.11
C ILE A 45 5.24 -16.11 11.63
N GLU A 46 6.35 -15.43 11.88
CA GLU A 46 7.55 -16.01 12.47
C GLU A 46 7.63 -15.64 13.96
N LEU A 47 7.90 -16.65 14.80
CA LEU A 47 8.15 -16.47 16.24
C LEU A 47 9.65 -16.55 16.54
N GLY A 48 10.18 -15.50 17.15
CA GLY A 48 11.56 -15.43 17.60
C GLY A 48 11.86 -16.37 18.79
N PRO A 49 13.14 -16.72 19.01
CA PRO A 49 13.53 -17.61 20.09
C PRO A 49 13.33 -16.96 21.48
N ALA A 50 13.08 -17.80 22.49
CA ALA A 50 13.02 -17.38 23.90
C ALA A 50 14.36 -16.77 24.38
N PRO A 51 14.36 -15.91 25.43
CA PRO A 51 13.23 -15.54 26.31
C PRO A 51 12.40 -14.36 25.82
N GLN A 52 12.88 -13.63 24.81
CA GLN A 52 12.16 -12.50 24.23
C GLN A 52 11.47 -12.97 22.95
N PHE A 53 10.21 -13.40 23.09
CA PHE A 53 9.38 -13.74 21.94
C PHE A 53 9.13 -12.49 21.10
N THR A 54 9.79 -12.42 19.95
CA THR A 54 9.51 -11.41 18.93
C THR A 54 8.57 -12.01 17.90
N PHE A 55 7.47 -11.33 17.59
CA PHE A 55 6.59 -11.70 16.49
C PHE A 55 6.97 -10.90 15.26
N LYS A 56 7.23 -11.58 14.15
CA LYS A 56 7.40 -10.94 12.85
C LYS A 56 6.26 -11.40 11.95
N ILE A 57 5.41 -10.43 11.60
CA ILE A 57 4.32 -10.63 10.65
C ILE A 57 4.76 -10.07 9.31
N THR A 58 4.66 -10.89 8.27
CA THR A 58 5.04 -10.54 6.89
C THR A 58 3.81 -10.71 5.98
N PRO A 59 3.20 -9.62 5.48
CA PRO A 59 2.09 -9.68 4.54
C PRO A 59 2.58 -10.11 3.15
N ILE A 60 2.11 -11.26 2.67
CA ILE A 60 2.53 -11.85 1.40
C ILE A 60 1.40 -11.78 0.37
N LEU A 61 1.71 -11.25 -0.82
CA LEU A 61 0.95 -11.49 -2.03
C LEU A 61 1.60 -12.64 -2.81
N SER A 62 0.83 -13.65 -3.20
CA SER A 62 1.33 -14.82 -3.92
C SER A 62 0.42 -15.21 -5.08
N GLY A 63 0.98 -15.84 -6.10
CA GLY A 63 0.24 -16.50 -7.17
C GLY A 63 1.12 -16.93 -8.33
N LEU A 64 0.54 -17.56 -9.35
CA LEU A 64 1.27 -18.06 -10.50
C LEU A 64 1.51 -16.96 -11.55
N CYS A 65 2.76 -16.73 -11.91
CA CYS A 65 3.16 -15.79 -12.95
C CYS A 65 4.09 -16.47 -13.97
N PRO A 66 4.06 -16.06 -15.25
CA PRO A 66 4.94 -16.61 -16.27
C PRO A 66 6.39 -16.19 -15.99
N ASP A 67 7.28 -17.17 -15.95
CA ASP A 67 8.72 -16.95 -15.88
C ASP A 67 9.29 -16.46 -17.23
N SER A 68 10.62 -16.28 -17.31
CA SER A 68 11.27 -15.84 -18.56
C SER A 68 11.12 -16.83 -19.73
N SER A 69 10.75 -18.08 -19.46
CA SER A 69 10.44 -19.09 -20.47
C SER A 69 8.96 -19.15 -20.84
N GLY A 70 8.11 -18.34 -20.19
CA GLY A 70 6.66 -18.33 -20.36
C GLY A 70 5.94 -19.41 -19.55
N GLN A 71 6.66 -20.19 -18.73
CA GLN A 71 6.06 -21.22 -17.88
C GLN A 71 5.51 -20.61 -16.60
N MET A 72 4.35 -21.09 -16.16
CA MET A 72 3.73 -20.60 -14.93
C MET A 72 4.50 -21.10 -13.71
N SER A 73 4.95 -20.16 -12.87
CA SER A 73 5.73 -20.44 -11.67
C SER A 73 5.17 -19.66 -10.48
N ASN A 74 5.33 -20.21 -9.26
CA ASN A 74 4.87 -19.53 -8.06
C ASN A 74 5.71 -18.28 -7.78
N SER A 75 5.02 -17.16 -7.61
CA SER A 75 5.58 -15.87 -7.30
C SER A 75 5.11 -15.41 -5.94
N THR A 76 5.99 -14.78 -5.16
CA THR A 76 5.66 -14.21 -3.86
C THR A 76 6.25 -12.82 -3.73
N LEU A 77 5.54 -11.93 -3.04
CA LEU A 77 5.94 -10.55 -2.80
C LEU A 77 5.56 -10.15 -1.38
N ASN A 78 6.56 -9.71 -0.61
CA ASN A 78 6.35 -9.09 0.69
C ASN A 78 5.81 -7.67 0.50
N LEU A 79 4.55 -7.43 0.82
CA LEU A 79 3.90 -6.14 0.60
C LEU A 79 4.45 -5.02 1.47
N ASN A 80 5.20 -5.32 2.55
CA ASN A 80 5.90 -4.28 3.31
C ASN A 80 6.98 -3.55 2.51
N THR A 81 7.43 -4.12 1.38
CA THR A 81 8.36 -3.45 0.47
C THR A 81 7.65 -2.51 -0.50
N CYS A 82 6.33 -2.62 -0.63
CA CYS A 82 5.55 -1.92 -1.64
C CYS A 82 4.52 -0.96 -1.05
N LEU A 83 4.12 -1.15 0.21
CA LEU A 83 3.04 -0.40 0.84
C LEU A 83 3.50 0.22 2.16
N GLY A 84 2.96 1.40 2.46
CA GLY A 84 3.14 2.09 3.74
C GLY A 84 1.80 2.60 4.28
N ASN A 85 1.78 2.93 5.57
CA ASN A 85 0.66 3.62 6.20
C ASN A 85 1.02 5.11 6.39
N SER A 86 0.25 6.01 5.79
CA SER A 86 0.35 7.46 5.96
C SER A 86 -0.91 7.98 6.64
N ASP A 87 -0.86 8.11 7.97
CA ASP A 87 -1.99 8.56 8.82
C ASP A 87 -3.34 7.88 8.52
N ALA A 88 -3.34 6.54 8.59
CA ALA A 88 -4.44 5.65 8.25
C ALA A 88 -4.82 5.55 6.76
N HIS A 89 -4.03 6.14 5.86
CA HIS A 89 -4.13 5.91 4.43
C HIS A 89 -3.07 4.93 3.97
N LEU A 90 -3.50 3.81 3.39
CA LEU A 90 -2.59 2.88 2.74
C LEU A 90 -2.08 3.53 1.45
N VAL A 91 -0.77 3.60 1.31
CA VAL A 91 -0.11 4.23 0.17
C VAL A 91 0.87 3.27 -0.49
N LEU A 92 0.92 3.30 -1.81
CA LEU A 92 1.91 2.58 -2.59
C LEU A 92 3.24 3.34 -2.53
N VAL A 93 4.28 2.69 -2.02
CA VAL A 93 5.63 3.24 -1.90
C VAL A 93 6.40 2.91 -3.17
N LEU A 94 6.33 3.80 -4.15
CA LEU A 94 7.02 3.63 -5.44
C LEU A 94 8.50 4.07 -5.43
N THR A 95 9.10 4.28 -4.26
CA THR A 95 10.45 4.82 -4.18
C THR A 95 11.21 4.33 -2.95
N PHE A 96 12.51 4.08 -3.17
CA PHE A 96 13.57 3.69 -2.23
C PHE A 96 13.67 4.48 -0.91
N GLN A 97 12.89 5.55 -0.75
CA GLN A 97 12.94 6.50 0.36
C GLN A 97 12.11 6.09 1.59
N LEU A 98 11.15 5.16 1.44
CA LEU A 98 10.34 4.65 2.56
C LEU A 98 10.47 3.13 2.67
N ARG A 99 11.72 2.65 2.74
CA ARG A 99 12.05 1.25 3.05
C ARG A 99 11.77 0.93 4.52
N SER A 100 10.51 0.95 4.92
CA SER A 100 9.95 0.29 6.11
C SER A 100 8.52 0.75 6.31
N GLY A 101 7.68 0.59 5.28
CA GLY A 101 6.27 0.94 5.38
C GLY A 101 5.57 0.22 6.53
N MET A 102 6.08 -0.96 6.93
CA MET A 102 5.64 -1.82 8.04
C MET A 102 4.16 -1.60 8.40
N PHE A 103 3.32 -1.57 7.37
CA PHE A 103 1.95 -1.09 7.54
C PHE A 103 1.18 -2.09 8.41
N GLN A 104 1.56 -3.36 8.37
CA GLN A 104 1.03 -4.44 9.19
C GLN A 104 1.16 -4.19 10.70
N ASN A 105 2.11 -3.36 11.15
CA ASN A 105 2.18 -2.97 12.57
C ASN A 105 0.99 -2.10 13.01
N SER A 106 0.25 -1.55 12.05
CA SER A 106 -0.80 -0.56 12.28
C SER A 106 -2.06 -0.80 11.45
N CYS A 107 -2.11 -1.87 10.63
CA CYS A 107 -3.20 -2.13 9.70
C CYS A 107 -3.55 -3.62 9.65
N GLY A 108 -4.85 -3.93 9.60
CA GLY A 108 -5.36 -5.26 9.25
C GLY A 108 -6.01 -5.22 7.87
N CYS A 109 -5.68 -6.19 7.01
CA CYS A 109 -6.02 -6.15 5.58
C CYS A 109 -6.77 -7.38 5.09
N SER A 110 -7.55 -7.20 4.02
CA SER A 110 -8.21 -8.26 3.27
C SER A 110 -8.08 -7.97 1.77
N LEU A 111 -7.89 -9.02 0.98
CA LEU A 111 -7.78 -8.90 -0.47
C LEU A 111 -9.16 -9.08 -1.13
N GLN A 112 -9.52 -8.09 -1.95
CA GLN A 112 -10.65 -8.10 -2.88
C GLN A 112 -10.11 -7.76 -4.27
N ILE A 113 -9.52 -8.75 -4.95
CA ILE A 113 -8.72 -8.57 -6.17
C ILE A 113 -9.36 -7.56 -7.16
N PRO A 114 -8.61 -6.57 -7.66
CA PRO A 114 -7.19 -6.26 -7.39
C PRO A 114 -6.92 -5.47 -6.10
N ASN A 115 -7.96 -5.12 -5.36
CA ASN A 115 -7.90 -4.15 -4.27
C ASN A 115 -7.48 -4.80 -2.95
N LEU A 116 -6.49 -4.23 -2.28
CA LEU A 116 -6.18 -4.54 -0.90
C LEU A 116 -6.87 -3.51 0.00
N CYS A 117 -7.86 -3.97 0.76
CA CYS A 117 -8.65 -3.13 1.66
C CYS A 117 -8.15 -3.31 3.10
N CYS A 118 -7.73 -2.22 3.74
CA CYS A 118 -7.13 -2.25 5.07
C CYS A 118 -7.82 -1.26 6.01
N GLY A 119 -8.06 -1.67 7.26
CA GLY A 119 -8.32 -0.75 8.36
C GLY A 119 -6.99 -0.39 9.03
N CYS A 120 -6.65 0.89 9.10
CA CYS A 120 -5.36 1.36 9.60
C CYS A 120 -5.50 2.30 10.81
N GLY A 121 -4.50 2.26 11.69
CA GLY A 121 -4.32 3.19 12.80
C GLY A 121 -3.79 4.55 12.32
N LYS A 122 -4.30 5.61 12.95
CA LYS A 122 -3.80 6.99 12.88
C LYS A 122 -2.60 7.18 13.80
N ALA A 123 -1.81 8.23 13.55
CA ALA A 123 -0.66 8.57 14.38
C ALA A 123 -1.02 8.88 15.85
N ASN A 124 -2.28 9.26 16.12
CA ASN A 124 -2.79 9.54 17.46
C ASN A 124 -3.34 8.30 18.20
N GLY A 125 -3.16 7.09 17.66
CA GLY A 125 -3.61 5.83 18.27
C GLY A 125 -5.08 5.49 18.02
N GLY A 126 -5.87 6.36 17.37
CA GLY A 126 -7.20 6.02 16.89
C GLY A 126 -7.14 5.12 15.66
N THR A 127 -8.13 4.25 15.45
CA THR A 127 -8.26 3.46 14.22
C THR A 127 -9.38 4.00 13.35
N VAL A 128 -9.25 3.87 12.03
CA VAL A 128 -10.30 4.25 11.07
C VAL A 128 -10.72 2.99 10.31
N PRO A 129 -12.03 2.71 10.18
CA PRO A 129 -12.50 1.63 9.31
C PRO A 129 -11.99 1.82 7.88
N SER A 130 -11.83 0.70 7.17
CA SER A 130 -11.27 0.50 5.82
C SER A 130 -11.79 1.44 4.73
N GLY A 131 -11.48 2.73 4.81
CA GLY A 131 -11.99 3.74 3.89
C GLY A 131 -11.26 3.81 2.56
N VAL A 132 -10.04 3.25 2.46
CA VAL A 132 -9.22 3.34 1.26
C VAL A 132 -8.62 1.98 0.92
N CYS A 133 -9.13 1.36 -0.13
CA CYS A 133 -8.50 0.19 -0.72
C CYS A 133 -7.47 0.64 -1.76
N VAL A 134 -6.31 0.00 -1.79
CA VAL A 134 -5.29 0.25 -2.82
C VAL A 134 -5.44 -0.79 -3.91
N ASP A 135 -5.60 -0.32 -5.14
CA ASP A 135 -5.50 -1.17 -6.32
C ASP A 135 -4.04 -1.61 -6.51
N LEU A 136 -3.75 -2.85 -6.16
CA LEU A 136 -2.41 -3.43 -6.27
C LEU A 136 -1.96 -3.51 -7.72
N ASN A 137 -2.89 -3.61 -8.68
CA ASN A 137 -2.56 -3.71 -10.09
C ASN A 137 -1.92 -2.42 -10.63
N ASN A 138 -2.16 -1.27 -10.00
CA ASN A 138 -1.54 -0.01 -10.39
C ASN A 138 -0.05 0.08 -10.01
N GLY A 139 0.37 -0.71 -9.03
CA GLY A 139 1.70 -0.60 -8.41
C GLY A 139 2.58 -1.84 -8.46
N ILE A 140 1.98 -3.01 -8.67
CA ILE A 140 2.68 -4.28 -8.71
C ILE A 140 2.79 -4.72 -10.17
N ALA A 141 4.01 -5.00 -10.58
CA ALA A 141 4.37 -5.56 -11.86
C ALA A 141 4.85 -7.01 -11.69
N THR A 142 5.10 -7.67 -12.82
CA THR A 142 5.81 -8.96 -12.85
C THR A 142 6.93 -8.91 -13.88
N SER A 143 8.08 -9.44 -13.50
CA SER A 143 9.26 -9.58 -14.36
C SER A 143 9.95 -10.90 -14.08
N GLY A 144 10.18 -11.72 -15.12
CA GLY A 144 10.84 -13.02 -14.98
C GLY A 144 10.18 -13.95 -13.95
N GLY A 145 8.84 -13.98 -13.88
CA GLY A 145 8.08 -14.79 -12.93
C GLY A 145 8.01 -14.20 -11.52
N LYS A 146 8.54 -12.99 -11.28
CA LYS A 146 8.58 -12.36 -9.95
C LYS A 146 7.69 -11.13 -9.86
N LEU A 147 6.68 -11.19 -9.00
CA LEU A 147 5.92 -10.04 -8.51
C LEU A 147 6.88 -9.04 -7.85
N ASN A 148 6.77 -7.77 -8.21
CA ASN A 148 7.60 -6.72 -7.65
C ASN A 148 6.93 -5.35 -7.77
N CYS A 149 7.40 -4.39 -6.97
CA CYS A 149 7.02 -2.97 -7.04
C CYS A 149 8.23 -2.06 -7.31
N ASP A 150 9.43 -2.63 -7.47
CA ASP A 150 10.68 -1.90 -7.73
C ASP A 150 10.86 -1.54 -9.22
N SER A 151 10.19 -2.25 -10.13
CA SER A 151 10.40 -2.14 -11.58
C SER A 151 9.22 -1.47 -12.29
N LEU A 152 8.77 -0.33 -11.76
CA LEU A 152 7.87 0.53 -12.54
C LEU A 152 8.74 1.35 -13.51
N PRO A 153 8.56 1.25 -14.85
CA PRO A 153 9.26 2.15 -15.76
C PRO A 153 8.98 3.59 -15.36
N GLY A 154 10.05 4.31 -14.97
CA GLY A 154 10.00 5.75 -14.81
C GLY A 154 9.69 6.36 -16.17
N ASN A 155 8.66 7.21 -16.22
CA ASN A 155 8.43 8.06 -17.38
C ASN A 155 9.63 8.99 -17.62
#